data_AF-A0A4Q9DXM9-F1
#
_entry.id   AF-A0A4Q9DXM9-F1
#
_cell.length_a   1.000
_cell.length_b   1.000
_cell.length_c   1.000
_cell.angle_alpha   90.00
_cell.angle_beta   90.00
_cell.angle_gamma   90.00
#
_symmetry.space_group_name_H-M   'P 1'
#
loop_
_entity.id
_entity.type
_entity.pdbx_description
1 polymer ?
#
loop_
_entity_poly.entity_id
_entity_poly.type
_entity_poly.pdbx_seq_one_letter_code
_entity_poly.pdbx_strand_id
1 'polypeptide(L)'
;MNIAELLEYWKDTKTMVELHFIEAGRKRKAHGRIFSFDFQEQYILFYNDDTKNIENISLTQIEDAIAAEPPKSEPVAPVEPVIKEEAASVQQTKGTKKNLTVKEEIVEIVDSMSTGDLYALLPLFKHLARNQQKRLPGE
;
A
#
# COMPACT_ATOMS: atom_id res chain seq x y z
N MET A 1 10.10 -0.41 -17.74
CA MET A 1 9.13 -0.10 -16.68
C MET A 1 9.93 0.06 -15.40
N ASN A 2 9.76 1.15 -14.68
CA ASN A 2 10.44 1.39 -13.41
C ASN A 2 9.85 0.47 -12.33
N ILE A 3 10.65 0.04 -11.33
CA ILE A 3 10.15 -0.79 -10.22
C ILE A 3 9.03 -0.09 -9.46
N ALA A 4 9.08 1.24 -9.35
CA ALA A 4 8.01 2.03 -8.73
C ALA A 4 6.69 1.94 -9.49
N GLU A 5 6.74 2.08 -10.81
CA GLU A 5 5.56 1.93 -11.66
C GLU A 5 5.00 0.50 -11.58
N LEU A 6 5.86 -0.50 -11.42
CA LEU A 6 5.46 -1.90 -11.30
C LEU A 6 4.74 -2.18 -9.96
N LEU A 7 5.29 -1.70 -8.84
CA LEU A 7 4.66 -1.87 -7.53
C LEU A 7 3.34 -1.09 -7.42
N GLU A 8 3.29 0.12 -7.99
CA GLU A 8 2.04 0.90 -8.10
C GLU A 8 1.00 0.14 -8.91
N TYR A 9 1.40 -0.38 -10.07
CA TYR A 9 0.52 -1.18 -10.91
C TYR A 9 0.00 -2.41 -10.18
N TRP A 10 0.85 -3.16 -9.47
CA TRP A 10 0.42 -4.36 -8.73
C TRP A 10 -0.49 -4.03 -7.55
N LYS A 11 -0.27 -2.92 -6.85
CA LYS A 11 -1.17 -2.41 -5.80
C LYS A 11 -2.55 -2.09 -6.40
N ASP A 12 -2.59 -1.30 -7.45
CA ASP A 12 -3.85 -0.78 -8.02
C ASP A 12 -4.69 -1.88 -8.66
N THR A 13 -4.03 -2.82 -9.35
CA THR A 13 -4.68 -3.98 -9.96
C THR A 13 -4.98 -5.11 -8.96
N LYS A 14 -4.53 -4.98 -7.71
CA LYS A 14 -4.59 -6.04 -6.70
C LYS A 14 -4.00 -7.36 -7.21
N THR A 15 -2.91 -7.26 -7.98
CA THR A 15 -2.23 -8.41 -8.58
C THR A 15 -1.73 -9.34 -7.48
N MET A 16 -1.89 -10.65 -7.71
CA MET A 16 -1.30 -11.66 -6.84
C MET A 16 0.20 -11.71 -7.11
N VAL A 17 1.00 -11.58 -6.07
CA VAL A 17 2.46 -11.54 -6.13
C VAL A 17 3.02 -12.61 -5.20
N GLU A 18 4.01 -13.36 -5.67
CA GLU A 18 4.89 -14.17 -4.85
C GLU A 18 6.12 -13.31 -4.48
N LEU A 19 6.26 -13.00 -3.19
CA LEU A 19 7.41 -12.26 -2.66
C LEU A 19 8.42 -13.23 -2.05
N HIS A 20 9.69 -13.09 -2.44
CA HIS A 20 10.83 -13.77 -1.81
C HIS A 20 11.61 -12.75 -1.00
N PHE A 21 11.73 -12.96 0.31
CA PHE A 21 12.39 -12.00 1.19
C PHE A 21 13.18 -12.68 2.31
N ILE A 22 14.12 -11.95 2.92
CA ILE A 22 14.95 -12.42 4.03
C ILE A 22 14.40 -11.88 5.35
N GLU A 23 13.94 -12.80 6.19
CA GLU A 23 13.47 -12.51 7.54
C GLU A 23 14.36 -13.23 8.55
N ALA A 24 14.96 -12.50 9.50
CA ALA A 24 15.85 -13.05 10.52
C ALA A 24 16.98 -13.96 9.95
N GLY A 25 17.52 -13.58 8.78
CA GLY A 25 18.58 -14.33 8.10
C GLY A 25 18.11 -15.59 7.37
N ARG A 26 16.80 -15.83 7.25
CA ARG A 26 16.22 -16.97 6.52
C ARG A 26 15.41 -16.48 5.33
N LYS A 27 15.54 -17.16 4.20
CA LYS A 27 14.70 -16.92 3.02
C LYS A 27 13.27 -17.38 3.31
N ARG A 28 12.32 -16.51 3.06
CA ARG A 28 10.88 -16.70 3.17
C ARG A 28 10.23 -16.47 1.82
N LYS A 29 9.07 -17.09 1.64
CA LYS A 29 8.18 -16.88 0.51
C LYS A 29 6.80 -16.58 1.04
N ALA A 30 6.14 -15.58 0.48
CA ALA A 30 4.76 -15.25 0.79
C ALA A 30 3.99 -15.00 -0.51
N HIS A 31 2.76 -15.52 -0.57
CA HIS A 31 1.83 -15.29 -1.67
C HIS A 31 0.74 -14.35 -1.21
N GLY A 32 0.46 -13.32 -1.99
CA GLY A 32 -0.43 -12.28 -1.52
C GLY A 32 -0.49 -11.07 -2.41
N ARG A 33 -0.91 -9.95 -1.84
CA ARG A 33 -1.12 -8.70 -2.56
C ARG A 33 -0.45 -7.55 -1.86
N ILE A 34 0.06 -6.62 -2.65
CA ILE A 34 0.59 -5.36 -2.12
C ILE A 34 -0.59 -4.50 -1.69
N PHE A 35 -0.66 -4.18 -0.39
CA PHE A 35 -1.67 -3.30 0.17
C PHE A 35 -1.22 -1.83 0.09
N SER A 36 0.04 -1.59 0.41
CA SER A 36 0.69 -0.28 0.31
C SER A 36 2.20 -0.46 0.17
N PHE A 37 2.89 0.56 -0.34
CA PHE A 37 4.34 0.64 -0.27
C PHE A 37 4.75 2.10 -0.11
N ASP A 38 5.91 2.30 0.50
CA ASP A 38 6.53 3.61 0.65
C ASP A 38 8.01 3.52 0.22
N PHE A 39 8.36 4.27 -0.82
CA PHE A 39 9.74 4.32 -1.33
C PHE A 39 10.68 5.17 -0.47
N GLN A 40 10.16 6.16 0.26
CA GLN A 40 10.96 7.00 1.14
C GLN A 40 11.35 6.21 2.38
N GLU A 41 10.38 5.55 3.00
CA GLU A 41 10.57 4.75 4.21
C GLU A 41 11.03 3.31 3.92
N GLN A 42 11.11 2.94 2.64
CA GLN A 42 11.61 1.65 2.15
C GLN A 42 10.88 0.42 2.69
N TYR A 43 9.55 0.45 2.76
CA TYR A 43 8.75 -0.70 3.19
C TYR A 43 7.56 -0.99 2.28
N ILE A 44 7.06 -2.22 2.38
CA ILE A 44 5.84 -2.71 1.75
C ILE A 44 4.94 -3.30 2.83
N LEU A 45 3.67 -2.92 2.79
CA LEU A 45 2.59 -3.63 3.49
C LEU A 45 2.05 -4.71 2.56
N PHE A 46 2.37 -5.96 2.87
CA PHE A 46 1.99 -7.11 2.07
C PHE A 46 0.92 -7.91 2.79
N TYR A 47 -0.22 -8.09 2.15
CA TYR A 47 -1.28 -8.96 2.66
C TYR A 47 -1.01 -10.39 2.20
N ASN A 48 -0.60 -11.25 3.11
CA ASN A 48 -0.34 -12.65 2.85
C ASN A 48 -1.67 -13.42 2.81
N ASP A 49 -1.99 -13.99 1.65
CA ASP A 49 -3.23 -14.71 1.43
C ASP A 49 -3.21 -16.13 2.03
N ASP A 50 -2.03 -16.69 2.31
CA ASP A 50 -1.91 -18.01 2.94
C ASP A 50 -2.21 -17.92 4.44
N THR A 51 -1.67 -16.90 5.12
CA THR A 51 -1.79 -16.70 6.57
C THR A 51 -2.85 -15.68 6.99
N LYS A 52 -3.45 -14.97 6.02
CA LYS A 52 -4.49 -13.95 6.23
C LYS A 52 -4.06 -12.84 7.21
N ASN A 53 -2.80 -12.40 7.10
CA ASN A 53 -2.23 -11.33 7.90
C ASN A 53 -1.53 -10.28 7.00
N ILE A 54 -1.27 -9.11 7.58
CA ILE A 54 -0.50 -8.05 6.93
C ILE A 54 0.92 -8.10 7.49
N GLU A 55 1.90 -8.25 6.61
CA GLU A 55 3.31 -8.22 6.91
C GLU A 55 3.90 -6.87 6.50
N ASN A 56 4.74 -6.30 7.34
CA ASN A 56 5.52 -5.10 7.02
C ASN A 56 6.93 -5.55 6.64
N ILE A 57 7.25 -5.50 5.35
CA ILE A 57 8.47 -6.05 4.77
C ILE A 57 9.31 -4.89 4.23
N SER A 58 10.57 -4.80 4.65
CA SER A 58 11.49 -3.79 4.09
C SER A 58 11.83 -4.11 2.63
N LEU A 59 11.89 -3.09 1.77
CA LEU A 59 12.34 -3.23 0.38
C LEU A 59 13.75 -3.85 0.29
N THR A 60 14.60 -3.59 1.29
CA THR A 60 15.96 -4.16 1.34
C THR A 60 15.99 -5.65 1.67
N GLN A 61 14.90 -6.19 2.23
CA GLN A 61 14.77 -7.61 2.52
C GLN A 61 14.25 -8.41 1.34
N ILE A 62 13.64 -7.74 0.35
CA ILE A 62 13.07 -8.38 -0.83
C ILE A 62 14.21 -8.76 -1.76
N GLU A 63 14.35 -10.05 -2.03
CA GLU A 63 15.28 -10.56 -3.03
C GLU A 63 14.64 -10.57 -4.42
N ASP A 64 13.36 -10.98 -4.48
CA ASP A 64 12.63 -11.11 -5.74
C ASP A 64 11.12 -10.93 -5.53
N ALA A 65 10.42 -10.50 -6.57
CA ALA A 65 8.98 -10.31 -6.59
C ALA A 65 8.41 -10.73 -7.95
N ILE A 66 7.56 -11.76 -7.95
CA ILE A 66 7.03 -12.36 -9.17
C ILE A 66 5.52 -12.19 -9.14
N ALA A 67 4.96 -11.47 -10.11
CA ALA A 67 3.51 -11.50 -10.32
C ALA A 67 3.10 -12.90 -10.75
N ALA A 68 2.16 -13.51 -10.04
CA ALA A 68 1.44 -14.64 -10.60
C ALA A 68 0.75 -14.14 -11.88
N GLU A 69 0.85 -14.89 -12.96
CA GLU A 69 0.17 -14.52 -14.21
C GLU A 69 -1.29 -14.16 -13.88
N PRO A 70 -1.80 -13.03 -14.40
CA PRO A 70 -3.22 -12.74 -14.25
C PRO A 70 -3.97 -13.98 -14.73
N PRO A 71 -5.03 -14.43 -14.03
CA PRO A 71 -5.77 -15.61 -14.45
C PRO A 71 -6.08 -15.42 -15.93
N LYS A 72 -5.55 -16.34 -16.75
CA LYS A 72 -5.67 -16.36 -18.20
C LYS A 72 -7.15 -16.13 -18.47
N SER A 73 -7.50 -14.92 -18.88
CA SER A 73 -8.89 -14.59 -19.19
C SER A 73 -9.31 -15.61 -20.23
N GLU A 74 -10.25 -16.48 -19.86
CA GLU A 74 -10.85 -17.42 -20.79
C GLU A 74 -11.25 -16.64 -22.05
N PRO A 75 -11.06 -17.21 -23.26
CA PRO A 75 -11.23 -16.49 -24.50
C PRO A 75 -12.69 -16.06 -24.64
N VAL A 76 -12.97 -14.81 -24.28
CA VAL A 76 -14.25 -14.18 -24.58
C VAL A 76 -14.26 -13.98 -26.10
N ALA A 77 -15.24 -14.61 -26.73
CA ALA A 77 -15.50 -14.58 -28.17
C ALA A 77 -15.42 -13.14 -28.74
N PRO A 78 -15.01 -12.98 -30.01
CA PRO A 78 -14.78 -11.68 -30.61
C PRO A 78 -16.11 -10.92 -30.73
N VAL A 79 -16.21 -9.77 -30.07
CA VAL A 79 -17.26 -8.78 -30.33
C VAL A 79 -16.59 -7.54 -30.93
N GLU A 80 -17.13 -7.14 -32.07
CA GLU A 80 -16.65 -6.15 -33.03
C GLU A 80 -16.34 -4.75 -32.44
N PRO A 81 -15.49 -3.95 -33.13
CA PRO A 81 -15.01 -2.68 -32.62
C PRO A 81 -16.04 -1.56 -32.81
N VAL A 82 -16.45 -0.90 -31.73
CA VAL A 82 -17.13 0.40 -31.82
C VAL A 82 -16.20 1.47 -31.25
N ILE A 83 -15.61 2.21 -32.18
CA ILE A 83 -14.91 3.47 -31.98
C ILE A 83 -15.89 4.46 -31.34
N LYS A 84 -15.52 5.02 -30.19
CA LYS A 84 -15.90 6.39 -29.79
C LYS A 84 -14.73 7.04 -29.06
N GLU A 85 -14.02 7.89 -29.80
CA GLU A 85 -13.32 9.03 -29.23
C GLU A 85 -14.35 9.91 -28.51
N GLU A 86 -14.12 10.22 -27.25
CA GLU A 86 -14.55 11.51 -26.71
C GLU A 86 -13.56 11.95 -25.62
N ALA A 87 -12.87 13.03 -25.94
CA ALA A 87 -11.93 13.72 -25.09
C ALA A 87 -12.68 14.44 -23.95
N ALA A 88 -12.24 14.24 -22.72
CA ALA A 88 -12.49 15.20 -21.64
C ALA A 88 -11.44 15.07 -20.53
N SER A 89 -10.38 15.88 -20.66
CA SER A 89 -9.78 16.67 -19.58
C SER A 89 -9.76 16.07 -18.18
N VAL A 90 -8.69 15.33 -17.84
CA VAL A 90 -8.32 15.14 -16.44
C VAL A 90 -7.44 16.31 -16.04
N GLN A 91 -8.06 17.25 -15.33
CA GLN A 91 -7.41 18.37 -14.67
C GLN A 91 -6.25 17.86 -13.81
N GLN A 92 -5.05 18.32 -14.16
CA GLN A 92 -3.89 18.35 -13.29
C GLN A 92 -4.27 19.14 -12.02
N THR A 93 -4.66 18.47 -10.94
CA THR A 93 -4.54 19.07 -9.62
C THR A 93 -3.08 19.04 -9.22
N LYS A 94 -2.41 20.16 -9.52
CA LYS A 94 -1.23 20.64 -8.81
C LYS A 94 -1.53 20.65 -7.31
N GLY A 95 -1.07 19.61 -6.61
CA GLY A 95 -0.90 19.60 -5.16
C GLY A 95 0.56 19.90 -4.85
N THR A 96 0.85 21.17 -4.59
CA THR A 96 2.14 21.71 -4.20
C THR A 96 2.79 20.86 -3.11
N LYS A 97 3.91 20.19 -3.42
CA LYS A 97 4.80 19.59 -2.40
C LYS A 97 5.36 20.71 -1.52
N LYS A 98 4.61 21.09 -0.50
CA LYS A 98 5.16 21.79 0.65
C LYS A 98 5.90 20.72 1.44
N ASN A 99 7.15 20.99 1.81
CA ASN A 99 7.84 20.24 2.85
C ASN A 99 7.11 20.52 4.16
N LEU A 100 5.98 19.83 4.37
CA LEU A 100 5.19 19.92 5.58
C LEU A 100 5.94 19.11 6.64
N THR A 101 6.03 19.67 7.83
CA THR A 101 6.50 18.92 8.97
C THR A 101 5.47 17.82 9.28
N VAL A 102 5.89 16.69 9.86
CA VAL A 102 5.01 15.56 10.22
C VAL A 102 3.75 16.01 10.98
N LYS A 103 3.85 17.08 11.77
CA LYS A 103 2.71 17.66 12.50
C LYS A 103 1.66 18.28 11.57
N GLU A 104 2.09 18.93 10.50
CA GLU A 104 1.19 19.59 9.55
C GLU A 104 0.50 18.56 8.64
N GLU A 105 1.21 17.49 8.26
CA GLU A 105 0.61 16.36 7.53
C GLU A 105 -0.49 15.67 8.36
N ILE A 106 -0.25 15.45 9.65
CA ILE A 106 -1.26 14.88 10.54
C ILE A 106 -2.50 15.78 10.61
N VAL A 107 -2.31 17.10 10.67
CA VAL A 107 -3.43 18.05 10.71
C VAL A 107 -4.22 18.02 9.41
N GLU A 108 -3.56 18.00 8.26
CA GLU A 108 -4.22 17.94 6.95
C GLU A 108 -5.00 16.63 6.76
N ILE A 109 -4.42 15.50 7.20
CA ILE A 109 -5.11 14.21 7.19
C ILE A 109 -6.36 14.28 8.08
N VAL A 110 -6.24 14.75 9.33
CA VAL A 110 -7.37 14.88 10.26
C VAL A 110 -8.47 15.80 9.72
N ASP A 111 -8.10 16.90 9.06
CA ASP A 111 -9.05 17.86 8.50
C ASP A 111 -9.78 17.32 7.25
N SER A 112 -9.13 16.40 6.52
CA SER A 112 -9.74 15.72 5.37
C SER A 112 -10.70 14.59 5.73
N MET A 113 -10.76 14.17 7.00
CA MET A 113 -11.55 13.03 7.45
C MET A 113 -12.96 13.43 7.90
N SER A 114 -13.92 12.54 7.69
CA SER A 114 -15.27 12.72 8.24
C SER A 114 -15.27 12.53 9.76
N THR A 115 -16.20 13.18 10.44
CA THR A 115 -16.36 13.05 11.90
C THR A 115 -16.55 11.58 12.33
N GLY A 116 -17.26 10.78 11.52
CA GLY A 116 -17.46 9.35 11.79
C GLY A 116 -16.15 8.55 11.77
N ASP A 117 -15.28 8.83 10.81
CA ASP A 117 -13.99 8.14 10.68
C ASP A 117 -13.03 8.53 11.80
N LEU A 118 -13.05 9.79 12.22
CA LEU A 118 -12.30 10.26 13.40
C LEU A 118 -12.74 9.54 14.69
N TYR A 119 -14.05 9.34 14.86
CA TYR A 119 -14.58 8.57 16.00
C TYR A 119 -14.21 7.08 15.94
N ALA A 120 -14.12 6.50 14.73
CA ALA A 120 -13.70 5.11 14.56
C ALA A 120 -12.22 4.88 14.93
N LEU A 121 -11.37 5.90 14.78
CA LEU A 121 -9.94 5.83 15.11
C LEU A 121 -9.63 6.12 16.60
N LEU A 122 -10.55 6.71 17.35
CA LEU A 122 -10.37 7.04 18.78
C LEU A 122 -9.90 5.84 19.65
N PRO A 123 -10.46 4.61 19.51
CA PRO A 123 -10.01 3.46 20.27
C PRO A 123 -8.54 3.09 19.97
N LEU A 124 -8.11 3.22 18.71
CA LEU A 124 -6.73 2.97 18.29
C LEU A 124 -5.78 4.02 18.89
N PHE A 125 -6.12 5.31 18.82
CA PHE A 125 -5.33 6.37 19.46
C PHE A 125 -5.21 6.16 20.97
N LYS A 126 -6.31 5.75 21.63
CA LYS A 126 -6.30 5.42 23.06
C LYS A 126 -5.41 4.23 23.39
N HIS A 127 -5.36 3.22 22.52
CA HIS A 127 -4.49 2.07 22.68
C HIS A 127 -3.01 2.44 22.50
N LEU A 128 -2.68 3.22 21.47
CA LEU A 128 -1.33 3.72 21.20
C LEU A 128 -0.80 4.59 22.35
N ALA A 129 -1.63 5.51 22.86
CA ALA A 129 -1.26 6.38 23.99
C ALA A 129 -0.93 5.56 25.27
N ARG A 130 -1.71 4.52 25.55
CA ARG A 130 -1.45 3.62 26.69
C ARG A 130 -0.15 2.82 26.54
N ASN A 131 0.21 2.44 25.32
CA ASN A 131 1.44 1.70 25.05
C ASN A 131 2.69 2.60 25.10
N GLN A 132 2.56 3.88 24.73
CA GLN A 132 3.61 4.90 24.90
C GLN A 132 3.92 5.13 26.40
N GLN A 133 2.88 5.24 27.23
CA GLN A 133 3.05 5.40 28.69
C GLN A 133 3.72 4.20 29.36
N LYS A 134 3.52 2.98 28.85
CA LYS A 134 4.21 1.78 29.34
C LYS A 134 5.68 1.69 28.93
N ARG A 135 6.12 2.44 27.91
CA ARG A 135 7.49 2.43 27.39
C ARG A 135 8.41 3.50 27.99
N LEU A 136 7.88 4.36 28.86
CA LEU A 136 8.67 5.27 29.69
C LEU A 136 8.65 4.78 31.14
N PRO A 137 9.59 3.92 31.56
CA PRO A 137 9.81 3.65 32.98
C PRO A 137 10.77 4.71 33.56
N GLY A 138 10.26 5.63 34.38
CA GLY A 138 11.04 6.55 35.25
C GLY A 138 11.84 7.65 34.51
N GLU A 139 12.18 8.83 35.04
CA GLU A 139 12.30 9.32 36.42
C GLU A 139 12.72 8.31 37.49
#